data_AF-A8A9R6-F1
#
_entry.id   AF-A8A9R6-F1
#
_cell.length_a   1.000
_cell.length_b   1.000
_cell.length_c   1.000
_cell.angle_alpha   90.00
_cell.angle_beta   90.00
_cell.angle_gamma   90.00
#
_symmetry.space_group_name_H-M   'P 1'
#
loop_
_entity.id
_entity.type
_entity.pdbx_description
1 polymer ?
#
loop_
_entity_poly.entity_id
_entity_poly.type
_entity_poly.pdbx_seq_one_letter_code
_entity_poly.pdbx_strand_id
1 'polypeptide(L)'
;MRVEGPVIVRMDGVSFGKYSKLLGKHRDERLHNALVSSAKELVEYYSCDSAYVSSDEVSVYCKLPPFGGRVEKLVSVFSSFLGSHFSVKVSPLPPGWFDGRVVLAGDWKAYVMWRLKVTVCNYASSVARKPCSQALKEVRLPPEAFGTLLERVEVLKKGYTR
;
A
#
# COMPACT_ATOMS: atom_id res chain seq x y z
N MET A 1 16.33 17.67 1.71
CA MET A 1 16.61 16.55 2.65
C MET A 1 16.92 15.27 1.88
N ARG A 2 17.83 14.41 2.36
CA ARG A 2 18.19 13.12 1.72
C ARG A 2 18.19 11.98 2.73
N VAL A 3 17.99 10.76 2.24
CA VAL A 3 18.23 9.51 2.98
C VAL A 3 19.43 8.78 2.40
N GLU A 4 20.32 8.32 3.29
CA GLU A 4 21.55 7.60 2.96
C GLU A 4 21.40 6.14 3.36
N GLY A 5 20.63 5.38 2.57
CA GLY A 5 20.41 3.95 2.84
C GLY A 5 19.03 3.47 2.39
N PRO A 6 18.67 2.24 2.80
CA PRO A 6 17.36 1.69 2.52
C PRO A 6 16.25 2.62 3.01
N VAL A 7 15.23 2.79 2.18
CA VAL A 7 14.10 3.67 2.46
C VAL A 7 12.79 2.93 2.32
N ILE A 8 11.84 3.29 3.18
CA ILE A 8 10.44 2.95 2.99
C ILE A 8 9.70 4.24 2.62
N VAL A 9 9.01 4.24 1.48
CA VAL A 9 8.10 5.32 1.08
C VAL A 9 6.69 4.80 1.22
N ARG A 10 5.91 5.43 2.11
CA ARG A 10 4.52 5.08 2.34
C ARG A 10 3.61 6.12 1.73
N MET A 11 2.64 5.67 0.94
CA MET A 11 1.61 6.47 0.30
C MET A 11 0.25 6.05 0.85
N ASP A 12 -0.58 7.00 1.24
CA ASP A 12 -1.89 6.73 1.84
C ASP A 12 -2.99 7.47 1.08
N GLY A 13 -4.14 6.80 0.92
CA GLY A 13 -5.27 7.32 0.17
C GLY A 13 -5.91 8.54 0.82
N VAL A 14 -6.00 9.67 0.11
CA VAL A 14 -6.62 10.88 0.64
C VAL A 14 -8.14 10.76 0.56
N SER A 15 -8.81 10.82 1.71
CA SER A 15 -10.28 10.71 1.81
C SER A 15 -10.86 9.41 1.23
N PHE A 16 -10.09 8.31 1.29
CA PHE A 16 -10.48 7.03 0.68
C PHE A 16 -11.74 6.40 1.29
N GLY A 17 -12.07 6.74 2.54
CA GLY A 17 -13.34 6.37 3.16
C GLY A 17 -14.58 6.98 2.48
N LYS A 18 -14.44 8.14 1.82
CA LYS A 18 -15.50 8.72 0.96
C LYS A 18 -15.46 8.10 -0.44
N TYR A 19 -14.25 7.91 -0.98
CA TYR A 19 -14.04 7.33 -2.29
C TYR A 19 -14.63 5.91 -2.41
N SER A 20 -14.34 5.04 -1.45
CA SER A 20 -14.83 3.65 -1.43
C SER A 20 -16.37 3.54 -1.35
N LYS A 21 -17.06 4.56 -0.80
CA LYS A 21 -18.54 4.59 -0.77
C LYS A 21 -19.16 4.73 -2.16
N LEU A 22 -18.43 5.29 -3.14
CA LEU A 22 -18.90 5.38 -4.52
C LEU A 22 -19.19 4.01 -5.14
N LEU A 23 -18.55 2.95 -4.63
CA LEU A 23 -18.74 1.58 -5.08
C LEU A 23 -19.83 0.82 -4.33
N GLY A 24 -20.47 1.43 -3.32
CA GLY A 24 -21.52 0.80 -2.52
C GLY A 24 -21.05 -0.38 -1.64
N LYS A 25 -19.78 -0.78 -1.73
CA LYS A 25 -19.19 -1.90 -0.99
C LYS A 25 -17.98 -1.43 -0.18
N HIS A 26 -18.00 -1.71 1.11
CA HIS A 26 -16.81 -1.59 1.94
C HIS A 26 -15.78 -2.64 1.49
N ARG A 27 -14.53 -2.21 1.24
CA ARG A 27 -13.41 -3.07 0.82
C ARG A 27 -13.69 -3.78 -0.51
N ASP A 28 -13.89 -2.99 -1.55
CA ASP A 28 -14.06 -3.50 -2.92
C ASP A 28 -12.73 -4.04 -3.47
N GLU A 29 -12.74 -5.30 -3.90
CA GLU A 29 -11.56 -6.00 -4.43
C GLU A 29 -10.98 -5.32 -5.67
N ARG A 30 -11.80 -4.64 -6.47
CA ARG A 30 -11.33 -3.96 -7.68
C ARG A 30 -10.43 -2.79 -7.33
N LEU A 31 -10.74 -2.07 -6.25
CA LEU A 31 -9.89 -0.99 -5.75
C LEU A 31 -8.58 -1.55 -5.19
N HIS A 32 -8.65 -2.63 -4.40
CA HIS A 32 -7.47 -3.27 -3.86
C HIS A 32 -6.56 -3.81 -4.98
N ASN A 33 -7.13 -4.49 -5.97
CA ASN A 33 -6.40 -5.00 -7.12
C ASN A 33 -5.78 -3.88 -7.97
N ALA A 34 -6.48 -2.74 -8.12
CA ALA A 34 -5.93 -1.56 -8.78
C ALA A 34 -4.73 -0.98 -8.01
N LEU A 35 -4.79 -0.93 -6.68
CA LEU A 35 -3.66 -0.52 -5.82
C LEU A 35 -2.49 -1.49 -5.93
N VAL A 36 -2.74 -2.80 -5.80
CA VAL A 36 -1.71 -3.84 -5.92
C VAL A 36 -1.02 -3.79 -7.27
N SER A 37 -1.78 -3.66 -8.37
CA SER A 37 -1.21 -3.56 -9.71
C SER A 37 -0.41 -2.27 -9.90
N SER A 38 -0.87 -1.14 -9.35
CA SER A 38 -0.15 0.13 -9.42
C SER A 38 1.15 0.11 -8.58
N ALA A 39 1.11 -0.53 -7.41
CA ALA A 39 2.28 -0.73 -6.57
C ALA A 39 3.31 -1.65 -7.24
N LYS A 40 2.86 -2.72 -7.92
CA LYS A 40 3.73 -3.60 -8.71
C LYS A 40 4.48 -2.82 -9.80
N GLU A 41 3.75 -2.04 -10.59
CA GLU A 41 4.33 -1.21 -11.66
C GLU A 41 5.32 -0.17 -11.11
N LEU A 42 5.04 0.41 -9.93
CA LEU A 42 5.95 1.35 -9.26
C LEU A 42 7.26 0.65 -8.84
N VAL A 43 7.16 -0.52 -8.20
CA VAL A 43 8.33 -1.31 -7.78
C VAL A 43 9.19 -1.68 -8.99
N GLU A 44 8.58 -2.10 -10.09
CA GLU A 44 9.28 -2.44 -11.33
C GLU A 44 9.95 -1.21 -11.95
N TYR A 45 9.20 -0.12 -12.13
CA TYR A 45 9.68 1.08 -12.81
C TYR A 45 10.86 1.73 -12.08
N TYR A 46 10.80 1.81 -10.75
CA TYR A 46 11.86 2.42 -9.94
C TYR A 46 12.89 1.41 -9.42
N SER A 47 12.80 0.14 -9.84
CA SER A 47 13.71 -0.94 -9.42
C SER A 47 13.82 -1.09 -7.89
N CYS A 48 12.73 -0.84 -7.18
CA CYS A 48 12.64 -1.09 -5.73
C CYS A 48 12.56 -2.60 -5.42
N ASP A 49 12.57 -2.95 -4.15
CA ASP A 49 12.78 -4.34 -3.69
C ASP A 49 11.47 -5.03 -3.32
N SER A 50 10.53 -4.28 -2.74
CA SER A 50 9.25 -4.84 -2.28
C SER A 50 8.21 -3.75 -2.07
N ALA A 51 6.95 -4.17 -2.01
CA ALA A 51 5.86 -3.32 -1.57
C ALA A 51 4.87 -4.08 -0.68
N TYR A 52 4.25 -3.38 0.25
CA TYR A 52 3.16 -3.89 1.08
C TYR A 52 1.94 -3.02 0.85
N VAL A 53 0.82 -3.65 0.47
CA VAL A 53 -0.44 -2.97 0.16
C VAL A 53 -1.50 -3.40 1.14
N SER A 54 -2.19 -2.44 1.73
CA SER A 54 -3.27 -2.73 2.67
C SER A 54 -4.30 -1.61 2.74
N SER A 55 -5.58 -1.97 2.62
CA SER A 55 -6.69 -1.00 2.54
C SER A 55 -6.47 -0.03 1.37
N ASP A 56 -6.03 1.18 1.68
CA ASP A 56 -5.75 2.31 0.80
C ASP A 56 -4.28 2.76 0.90
N GLU A 57 -3.48 2.07 1.70
CA GLU A 57 -2.07 2.35 1.95
C GLU A 57 -1.17 1.45 1.09
N VAL A 58 -0.13 2.03 0.51
CA VAL A 58 0.95 1.34 -0.18
C VAL A 58 2.28 1.76 0.45
N SER A 59 3.05 0.80 0.95
CA SER A 59 4.42 1.01 1.43
C SER A 59 5.41 0.36 0.47
N VAL A 60 6.36 1.11 -0.08
CA VAL A 60 7.39 0.59 -0.99
C VAL A 60 8.74 0.66 -0.29
N TYR A 61 9.49 -0.43 -0.33
CA TYR A 61 10.84 -0.51 0.19
C TYR A 61 11.85 -0.55 -0.95
N CYS A 62 12.83 0.34 -0.88
CA CYS A 62 13.93 0.41 -1.83
C CYS A 62 15.23 0.38 -1.03
N LYS A 63 16.00 -0.70 -1.15
CA LYS A 63 17.34 -0.87 -0.57
C LYS A 63 18.30 0.17 -1.12
N LEU A 64 18.16 0.50 -2.41
CA LEU A 64 18.85 1.60 -3.08
C LEU A 64 17.82 2.64 -3.52
N PRO A 65 17.71 3.80 -2.83
CA PRO A 65 16.66 4.76 -3.10
C PRO A 65 16.87 5.44 -4.47
N PRO A 66 15.82 5.57 -5.32
CA PRO A 66 15.92 6.35 -6.54
C PRO A 66 16.12 7.84 -6.24
N PHE A 67 16.41 8.62 -7.28
CA PHE A 67 16.62 10.07 -7.21
C PHE A 67 17.77 10.53 -6.29
N GLY A 68 18.69 9.62 -5.94
CA GLY A 68 19.78 9.87 -5.00
C GLY A 68 19.27 10.14 -3.59
N GLY A 69 18.19 9.47 -3.17
CA GLY A 69 17.62 9.59 -1.83
C GLY A 69 16.94 10.91 -1.50
N ARG A 70 16.69 11.79 -2.49
CA ARG A 70 16.01 13.07 -2.27
C ARG A 70 14.56 12.87 -1.82
N VAL A 71 14.27 13.17 -0.55
CA VAL A 71 12.97 12.89 0.08
C VAL A 71 11.81 13.54 -0.66
N GLU A 72 11.95 14.81 -1.06
CA GLU A 72 10.89 15.54 -1.77
C GLU A 72 10.55 14.88 -3.10
N LYS A 73 11.55 14.36 -3.84
CA LYS A 73 11.31 13.62 -5.07
C LYS A 73 10.69 12.25 -4.81
N LEU A 74 11.21 11.51 -3.82
CA LEU A 74 10.67 10.21 -3.45
C LEU A 74 9.18 10.31 -3.15
N VAL A 75 8.80 11.23 -2.26
CA VAL A 75 7.41 11.42 -1.84
C VAL A 75 6.54 11.92 -3.00
N SER A 76 6.91 13.02 -3.65
CA SER A 76 6.04 13.62 -4.68
C SER A 76 5.88 12.72 -5.91
N VAL A 77 6.98 12.13 -6.39
CA VAL A 77 6.95 11.31 -7.62
C VAL A 77 6.28 9.96 -7.36
N PHE A 78 6.51 9.32 -6.21
CA PHE A 78 5.86 8.03 -5.93
C PHE A 78 4.35 8.20 -5.74
N SER A 79 3.90 9.20 -4.98
CA SER A 79 2.46 9.49 -4.82
C SER A 79 1.80 9.85 -6.14
N SER A 80 2.49 10.64 -6.99
CA SER A 80 1.99 10.97 -8.34
C SER A 80 1.91 9.74 -9.25
N PHE A 81 2.91 8.87 -9.21
CA PHE A 81 2.95 7.63 -10.00
C PHE A 81 1.80 6.72 -9.58
N LEU A 82 1.68 6.45 -8.27
CA LEU A 82 0.63 5.61 -7.72
C LEU A 82 -0.77 6.16 -8.08
N GLY A 83 -0.99 7.46 -7.87
CA GLY A 83 -2.26 8.11 -8.17
C GLY A 83 -2.66 8.05 -9.63
N SER A 84 -1.71 8.29 -10.55
CA SER A 84 -1.95 8.22 -11.99
C SER A 84 -2.32 6.80 -12.43
N HIS A 85 -1.51 5.81 -12.04
CA HIS A 85 -1.72 4.41 -12.44
C HIS A 85 -2.99 3.83 -11.82
N PHE A 86 -3.28 4.17 -10.56
CA PHE A 86 -4.52 3.80 -9.90
C PHE A 86 -5.73 4.39 -10.62
N SER A 87 -5.71 5.69 -10.93
CA SER A 87 -6.82 6.40 -11.57
C SER A 87 -7.17 5.83 -12.95
N VAL A 88 -6.17 5.44 -13.73
CA VAL A 88 -6.40 4.75 -15.01
C VAL A 88 -7.10 3.39 -14.81
N LYS A 89 -6.67 2.61 -13.81
CA LYS A 89 -7.19 1.26 -13.54
C LYS A 89 -8.61 1.24 -12.98
N VAL A 90 -9.01 2.30 -12.29
CA VAL A 90 -10.34 2.41 -11.67
C VAL A 90 -11.36 3.15 -12.54
N SER A 91 -10.96 3.63 -13.72
CA SER A 91 -11.86 4.25 -14.70
C SER A 91 -13.07 3.34 -14.97
N PRO A 92 -14.32 3.88 -15.01
CA PRO A 92 -14.68 5.31 -15.10
C PRO A 92 -14.87 6.03 -13.76
N LEU A 93 -14.39 5.48 -12.64
CA LEU A 93 -14.48 6.18 -11.35
C LEU A 93 -13.63 7.46 -11.34
N PRO A 94 -13.96 8.44 -10.48
CA PRO A 94 -13.13 9.62 -10.29
C PRO A 94 -11.67 9.25 -9.93
N PRO A 95 -10.68 10.12 -10.21
CA PRO A 95 -9.30 9.86 -9.84
C PRO A 95 -9.13 9.80 -8.31
N GLY A 96 -8.21 8.95 -7.86
CA GLY A 96 -7.79 8.86 -6.46
C GLY A 96 -6.52 9.68 -6.21
N TRP A 97 -6.43 10.29 -5.02
CA TRP A 97 -5.25 11.03 -4.59
C TRP A 97 -4.55 10.30 -3.46
N PHE A 98 -3.23 10.43 -3.42
CA PHE A 98 -2.38 9.81 -2.41
C PHE A 98 -1.44 10.85 -1.83
N ASP A 99 -1.29 10.84 -0.51
CA ASP A 99 -0.17 11.52 0.12
C ASP A 99 1.08 10.63 0.07
N GLY A 100 2.19 11.12 0.60
CA GLY A 100 3.40 10.31 0.69
C GLY A 100 4.30 10.77 1.83
N ARG A 101 5.01 9.83 2.42
CA ARG A 101 5.99 10.09 3.48
C ARG A 101 7.10 9.05 3.46
N VAL A 102 8.30 9.49 3.81
CA VAL A 102 9.40 8.58 4.09
C VAL A 102 9.26 8.05 5.52
N VAL A 103 9.42 6.74 5.68
CA VAL A 103 9.50 6.09 6.99
C VAL A 103 10.93 5.62 7.19
N LEU A 104 11.54 6.10 8.27
CA LEU A 104 12.84 5.65 8.74
C LEU A 104 12.63 4.40 9.61
N ALA A 105 12.50 3.23 8.99
CA ALA A 105 12.48 1.95 9.69
C ALA A 105 13.72 1.14 9.30
N GLY A 106 14.43 0.60 10.28
CA GLY A 106 15.69 -0.14 10.05
C GLY A 106 15.49 -1.52 9.44
N ASP A 107 14.31 -2.13 9.58
CA ASP A 107 14.00 -3.46 9.04
C ASP A 107 12.64 -3.48 8.33
N TRP A 108 12.65 -3.86 7.05
CA TRP A 108 11.46 -4.04 6.22
C TRP A 108 10.50 -5.07 6.79
N LYS A 109 11.01 -6.21 7.30
CA LYS A 109 10.15 -7.29 7.80
C LYS A 109 9.43 -6.86 9.07
N ALA A 110 10.15 -6.28 10.03
CA ALA A 110 9.55 -5.71 11.23
C ALA A 110 8.51 -4.62 10.90
N TYR A 111 8.81 -3.75 9.92
CA TYR A 111 7.86 -2.74 9.45
C TYR A 111 6.58 -3.36 8.88
N VAL A 112 6.69 -4.34 7.99
CA VAL A 112 5.53 -5.04 7.40
C VAL A 112 4.70 -5.74 8.46
N MET A 113 5.34 -6.42 9.43
CA MET A 113 4.62 -7.06 10.54
C MET A 113 3.87 -6.05 11.39
N TRP A 114 4.48 -4.89 11.65
CA TRP A 114 3.80 -3.79 12.34
C TRP A 114 2.60 -3.26 11.54
N ARG A 115 2.76 -3.03 10.24
CA ARG A 115 1.66 -2.58 9.37
C ARG A 115 0.54 -3.61 9.28
N LEU A 116 0.86 -4.88 9.15
CA LEU A 116 -0.11 -5.97 9.14
C LEU A 116 -0.93 -6.00 10.44
N LYS A 117 -0.28 -5.84 11.59
CA LYS A 117 -0.97 -5.73 12.88
C LYS A 117 -1.94 -4.55 12.90
N VAL A 118 -1.51 -3.38 12.40
CA VAL A 118 -2.37 -2.18 12.31
C VAL A 118 -3.57 -2.44 11.41
N THR A 119 -3.36 -3.02 10.23
CA THR A 119 -4.43 -3.40 9.30
C THR A 119 -5.46 -4.32 9.95
N VAL A 120 -5.00 -5.38 10.58
CA VAL A 120 -5.85 -6.36 11.26
C VAL A 120 -6.65 -5.68 12.38
N CYS A 121 -6.01 -4.80 13.16
CA CYS A 121 -6.68 -4.02 14.18
C CYS A 121 -7.75 -3.08 13.60
N ASN A 122 -7.45 -2.38 12.51
CA ASN A 122 -8.38 -1.46 11.85
C ASN A 122 -9.58 -2.23 11.28
N TYR A 123 -9.33 -3.39 10.67
CA TYR A 123 -10.38 -4.29 10.19
C TYR A 123 -11.29 -4.74 11.35
N ALA A 124 -10.71 -5.34 12.38
CA ALA A 124 -11.46 -5.88 13.51
C ALA A 124 -12.28 -4.77 14.20
N SER A 125 -11.66 -3.62 14.47
CA SER A 125 -12.33 -2.49 15.12
C SER A 125 -13.47 -1.93 14.26
N SER A 126 -13.29 -1.89 12.93
CA SER A 126 -14.32 -1.45 11.98
C SER A 126 -15.52 -2.40 11.93
N VAL A 127 -15.30 -3.71 12.02
CA VAL A 127 -16.37 -4.73 11.99
C VAL A 127 -17.11 -4.78 13.32
N ALA A 128 -16.39 -4.85 14.45
CA ALA A 128 -16.99 -4.98 15.78
C ALA A 128 -17.43 -3.66 16.40
N ARG A 129 -17.04 -2.51 15.83
CA ARG A 129 -17.25 -1.16 16.40
C ARG A 129 -16.75 -1.02 17.84
N LYS A 130 -15.59 -1.63 18.13
CA LYS A 130 -14.95 -1.70 19.45
C LYS A 130 -13.45 -1.46 19.33
N PRO A 131 -12.74 -1.14 20.43
CA PRO A 131 -11.29 -1.12 20.44
C PRO A 131 -10.68 -2.46 19.96
N CYS A 132 -9.54 -2.41 19.26
CA CYS A 132 -8.91 -3.59 18.67
C CYS A 132 -8.73 -4.75 19.67
N SER A 133 -8.32 -4.46 20.91
CA SER A 133 -8.09 -5.47 21.96
C SER A 133 -9.33 -6.30 22.30
N GLN A 134 -10.52 -5.74 22.13
CA GLN A 134 -11.79 -6.42 22.31
C GLN A 134 -12.26 -7.05 21.01
N ALA A 135 -12.16 -6.31 19.90
CA ALA A 135 -12.61 -6.75 18.59
C ALA A 135 -11.92 -8.04 18.12
N LEU A 136 -10.62 -8.21 18.37
CA LEU A 136 -9.88 -9.41 17.97
C LEU A 136 -10.36 -10.70 18.64
N LYS A 137 -11.09 -10.60 19.76
CA LYS A 137 -11.67 -11.77 20.44
C LYS A 137 -12.98 -12.24 19.81
N GLU A 138 -13.63 -11.36 19.05
CA GLU A 138 -15.00 -11.54 18.54
C GLU A 138 -15.02 -11.70 17.03
N VAL A 139 -14.08 -11.07 16.32
CA VAL A 139 -14.07 -11.04 14.85
C VAL A 139 -13.26 -12.20 14.29
N ARG A 140 -13.91 -13.00 13.44
CA ARG A 140 -13.21 -13.95 12.56
C ARG A 140 -12.61 -13.17 11.40
N LEU A 141 -11.28 -13.17 11.30
CA LEU A 141 -10.57 -12.49 10.22
C LEU A 141 -10.71 -13.31 8.92
N PRO A 142 -11.27 -12.73 7.84
CA PRO A 142 -11.28 -13.39 6.56
C PRO A 142 -9.88 -13.35 5.91
N PRO A 143 -9.56 -14.28 4.99
CA PRO A 143 -8.31 -14.28 4.24
C PRO A 143 -8.07 -12.97 3.46
N GLU A 144 -9.11 -12.28 3.03
CA GLU A 144 -9.03 -10.96 2.37
C GLU A 144 -8.73 -9.79 3.32
N ALA A 145 -8.74 -9.99 4.65
CA ALA A 145 -8.32 -8.95 5.60
C ALA A 145 -6.80 -8.81 5.70
N PHE A 146 -6.03 -9.72 5.09
CA PHE A 146 -4.58 -9.68 5.09
C PHE A 146 -4.07 -8.78 3.95
N GLY A 147 -3.16 -7.85 4.28
CA GLY A 147 -2.48 -7.04 3.27
C GLY A 147 -1.60 -7.89 2.36
N THR A 148 -1.38 -7.42 1.14
CA THR A 148 -0.58 -8.11 0.13
C THR A 148 0.86 -7.66 0.24
N LEU A 149 1.78 -8.59 0.55
CA LEU A 149 3.22 -8.36 0.44
C LEU A 149 3.69 -8.79 -0.95
N LEU A 150 4.40 -7.90 -1.63
CA LEU A 150 5.07 -8.10 -2.91
C LEU A 150 6.57 -8.10 -2.64
N GLU A 151 7.25 -9.23 -2.84
CA GLU A 151 8.71 -9.34 -2.73
C GLU A 151 9.34 -9.64 -4.09
N ARG A 152 10.51 -9.07 -4.35
CA ARG A 152 11.31 -9.36 -5.54
C ARG A 152 12.02 -10.72 -5.50
N VAL A 153 11.49 -11.70 -4.75
CA VAL A 153 11.84 -13.13 -4.96
C VAL A 153 10.92 -13.74 -6.01
N GLU A 154 9.70 -13.19 -6.19
CA GLU A 154 8.85 -13.34 -7.37
C GLU A 154 7.92 -12.11 -7.61
N VAL A 155 8.40 -11.05 -8.27
CA VAL A 155 7.66 -10.59 -9.49
C VAL A 155 7.74 -11.69 -10.58
N LEU A 156 8.71 -12.59 -10.36
CA LEU A 156 9.56 -13.46 -11.18
C LEU A 156 8.96 -14.80 -11.64
N LYS A 157 7.68 -15.06 -11.37
CA LYS A 157 6.94 -15.93 -12.28
C LYS A 157 6.13 -15.07 -13.24
N LYS A 158 4.98 -14.50 -12.87
CA LYS A 158 3.95 -13.89 -13.78
C LYS A 158 4.31 -12.51 -14.40
N GLY A 159 5.26 -12.41 -15.33
CA GLY A 159 5.14 -12.75 -16.78
C GLY A 159 4.84 -14.19 -17.25
N TYR A 160 4.92 -15.19 -16.38
CA TYR A 160 4.46 -16.59 -16.47
C TYR A 160 2.94 -16.78 -16.29
N THR A 161 2.13 -16.04 -17.02
CA THR A 161 1.00 -16.59 -17.79
C THR A 161 0.42 -15.39 -18.50
N ARG A 162 0.41 -15.48 -19.83
CA ARG A 162 -0.33 -14.57 -20.70
C ARG A 162 -1.76 -14.35 -20.20
#